data_AF-A0A024WDQ6-F1
#
_entry.id   AF-A0A024WDQ6-F1
#
_cell.length_a   1.000
_cell.length_b   1.000
_cell.length_c   1.000
_cell.angle_alpha   90.00
_cell.angle_beta   90.00
_cell.angle_gamma   90.00
#
_symmetry.space_group_name_H-M   'P 1'
#
loop_
_entity.id
_entity.type
_entity.pdbx_description
1 polymer ?
#
loop_
_entity_poly.entity_id
_entity_poly.type
_entity_poly.pdbx_seq_one_letter_code
_entity_poly.pdbx_strand_id
1 'polypeptide(L)'
;MSLYRDCFKCIRLNNRSIYKNKYKNNVHIGTNENIRSIEKYSNVLCNSILCKNDKISSFINQRKNVDDDDESENDDMYESTTGLCMNIITECSSISDYTKSLSAEAKVSGSYWGIASFSASTGYSSFLHEVTKRSKKTFLVKSNCVKYTIGLPPYIPWDKTTAYKNAVNELPAVFTGLDKESECPSDVYEENKTKSNCENVSLWMKFFDIYGTHIIYESQLGGKITKIINVSTSSIEQMKKNGVSVKAKIQAQFGFGSAGGSTDVNSSNSSANDEQSYDMNEQLIVIGGNPIKDVTKEENLFEWSKTVTNHPMPINIKLTPISDSFDSDDLKESYDKAIIYYSRLYGLSPHDTMQKDDKDIINILTNADTVTKNSAPPINAQCPHGKVVMFGFSLKQNFWDNTNALKGYNIEVCEAGSNSCTSKQGSSNKYDTSYLYMECGDQPLPFSEQVISESTSTYNTVKCPNDYSILLGFGISSSSGRINSAEYVYSTPCIPGMKSCSLNMNNDNQKSYIYVLCVDTTIWSGVNNLSLVALDGAHGKVNRSKKYSDGELVGTCPLDGTVLTGFKVEFHTSSPYVQTPFVKCAKSLKACSVHGSGHAIGIQNFKSLFIYMLCKNNK
;
A
#
# COMPACT_ATOMS: atom_id res chain seq x y z
N MET A 1 -24.54 48.15 20.37
CA MET A 1 -23.78 48.35 19.11
C MET A 1 -23.21 46.98 18.75
N SER A 2 -23.71 46.22 17.77
CA SER A 2 -24.15 46.59 16.40
C SER A 2 -22.95 47.13 15.59
N LEU A 3 -22.54 46.61 14.44
CA LEU A 3 -22.97 45.42 13.66
C LEU A 3 -21.78 44.41 13.60
N TYR A 4 -21.81 43.21 13.00
CA TYR A 4 -22.72 42.57 12.03
C TYR A 4 -22.94 41.07 12.36
N ARG A 5 -23.82 40.43 11.57
CA ARG A 5 -23.92 38.98 11.32
C ARG A 5 -24.18 38.84 9.82
N ASP A 6 -23.59 37.86 9.14
CA ASP A 6 -24.26 37.23 8.01
C ASP A 6 -23.87 35.76 7.90
N CYS A 7 -24.88 34.89 7.89
CA CYS A 7 -24.74 33.44 7.80
C CYS A 7 -25.36 32.95 6.49
N PHE A 8 -24.59 32.22 5.67
CA PHE A 8 -25.14 31.62 4.46
C PHE A 8 -26.11 30.48 4.79
N LYS A 9 -27.36 30.62 4.35
CA LYS A 9 -28.38 29.57 4.35
C LYS A 9 -28.18 28.65 3.14
N CYS A 10 -28.06 27.34 3.35
CA CYS A 10 -28.24 26.37 2.27
C CYS A 10 -29.72 26.01 2.08
N ILE A 11 -30.23 26.22 0.87
CA ILE A 11 -31.56 25.72 0.46
C ILE A 11 -31.42 24.26 0.02
N ARG A 12 -32.26 23.37 0.58
CA ARG A 12 -32.47 22.02 0.06
C ARG A 12 -33.42 22.09 -1.14
N LEU A 13 -33.01 21.53 -2.27
CA LEU A 13 -33.96 21.01 -3.27
C LEU A 13 -33.58 19.59 -3.65
N ASN A 14 -34.51 18.68 -3.38
CA ASN A 14 -34.48 17.28 -3.76
C ASN A 14 -35.53 17.11 -4.85
N ASN A 15 -35.16 16.75 -6.08
CA ASN A 15 -36.15 16.24 -7.03
C ASN A 15 -35.54 15.43 -8.18
N ARG A 16 -36.28 14.40 -8.59
CA ARG A 16 -36.01 13.61 -9.80
C ARG A 16 -36.48 14.39 -11.04
N SER A 17 -35.68 14.43 -12.09
CA SER A 17 -36.21 14.40 -13.46
C SER A 17 -35.21 13.71 -14.40
N ILE A 18 -35.74 13.04 -15.42
CA ILE A 18 -34.98 12.34 -16.45
C ILE A 18 -34.99 13.24 -17.68
N TYR A 19 -33.82 13.66 -18.16
CA TYR A 19 -33.71 14.29 -19.48
C TYR A 19 -32.53 13.70 -20.28
N LYS A 20 -32.87 13.12 -21.44
CA LYS A 20 -31.94 12.92 -22.55
C LYS A 20 -31.87 14.23 -23.33
N ASN A 21 -30.69 14.66 -23.78
CA ASN A 21 -30.59 15.23 -25.12
C ASN A 21 -29.16 15.20 -25.70
N LYS A 22 -29.08 15.08 -27.03
CA LYS A 22 -27.86 15.21 -27.85
C LYS A 22 -27.56 16.69 -28.07
N TYR A 23 -26.29 17.11 -28.02
CA TYR A 23 -25.85 18.31 -28.75
C TYR A 23 -24.50 18.11 -29.45
N LYS A 24 -24.32 18.84 -30.55
CA LYS A 24 -23.16 18.82 -31.45
C LYS A 24 -22.09 19.82 -30.97
N ASN A 25 -20.83 19.54 -31.29
CA ASN A 25 -19.73 20.49 -31.11
C ASN A 25 -19.86 21.69 -32.08
N ASN A 26 -19.54 22.88 -31.58
CA ASN A 26 -18.91 23.98 -32.31
C ASN A 26 -18.05 24.76 -31.30
N VAL A 27 -16.86 25.22 -31.71
CA VAL A 27 -15.93 25.99 -30.86
C VAL A 27 -15.54 27.26 -31.60
N HIS A 28 -15.49 28.39 -30.89
CA HIS A 28 -14.93 29.65 -31.39
C HIS A 28 -13.80 30.13 -30.46
N ILE A 29 -12.82 30.80 -31.06
CA ILE A 29 -11.57 31.21 -30.41
C ILE A 29 -11.54 32.74 -30.39
N GLY A 30 -11.38 33.34 -29.21
CA GLY A 30 -11.21 34.77 -29.01
C GLY A 30 -9.93 35.09 -28.23
N THR A 31 -9.18 36.08 -28.68
CA THR A 31 -7.94 36.56 -28.03
C THR A 31 -8.25 37.72 -27.07
N ASN A 32 -7.53 37.80 -25.94
CA ASN A 32 -7.67 38.90 -24.98
C ASN A 32 -6.28 39.34 -24.45
N GLU A 33 -6.09 40.65 -24.25
CA GLU A 33 -4.79 41.31 -24.23
C GLU A 33 -3.99 41.17 -22.92
N ASN A 34 -4.60 40.63 -21.85
CA ASN A 34 -3.98 40.48 -20.53
C ASN A 34 -2.85 39.42 -20.44
N ILE A 35 -2.58 38.69 -21.53
CA ILE A 35 -1.56 37.62 -21.59
C ILE A 35 -0.11 38.19 -21.56
N ARG A 36 0.10 39.48 -21.87
CA ARG A 36 1.42 40.15 -21.80
C ARG A 36 2.05 40.18 -20.39
N SER A 37 1.30 39.87 -19.33
CA SER A 37 1.84 39.82 -17.96
C SER A 37 2.57 38.51 -17.62
N ILE A 38 2.33 37.41 -18.37
CA ILE A 38 2.91 36.09 -18.08
C ILE A 38 4.36 35.97 -18.57
N GLU A 39 4.77 36.76 -19.58
CA GLU A 39 6.18 36.89 -20.00
C GLU A 39 7.11 37.28 -18.84
N LYS A 40 6.59 37.97 -17.81
CA LYS A 40 7.35 38.39 -16.63
C LYS A 40 7.62 37.26 -15.62
N TYR A 41 7.04 36.07 -15.80
CA TYR A 41 7.11 34.94 -14.86
C TYR A 41 7.63 33.64 -15.51
N SER A 42 8.23 33.71 -16.71
CA SER A 42 8.92 32.58 -17.37
C SER A 42 10.01 31.91 -16.51
N ASN A 43 10.54 32.63 -15.53
CA ASN A 43 11.66 32.22 -14.68
C ASN A 43 11.28 31.26 -13.53
N VAL A 44 10.00 30.92 -13.35
CA VAL A 44 9.51 30.11 -12.20
C VAL A 44 9.73 28.59 -12.40
N LEU A 45 10.23 28.16 -13.56
CA LEU A 45 10.65 26.79 -13.84
C LEU A 45 12.04 26.77 -14.49
N CYS A 46 13.08 27.09 -13.71
CA CYS A 46 14.47 27.00 -14.17
C CYS A 46 15.40 26.40 -13.12
N ASN A 47 16.13 25.35 -13.52
CA ASN A 47 17.28 24.83 -12.81
C ASN A 47 18.48 25.80 -12.99
N SER A 48 19.40 25.87 -12.03
CA SER A 48 20.27 27.04 -11.77
C SER A 48 21.34 27.41 -12.81
N ILE A 49 21.31 26.81 -14.00
CA ILE A 49 22.33 26.95 -15.07
C ILE A 49 21.78 27.66 -16.33
N LEU A 50 20.46 27.69 -16.55
CA LEU A 50 19.86 28.13 -17.83
C LEU A 50 19.44 29.62 -17.91
N CYS A 51 19.51 30.39 -16.82
CA CYS A 51 19.08 31.79 -16.76
C CYS A 51 20.07 32.77 -17.44
N LYS A 52 20.35 32.60 -18.74
CA LYS A 52 21.28 33.47 -19.50
C LYS A 52 20.89 33.85 -20.93
N ASN A 53 19.72 33.45 -21.45
CA ASN A 53 19.25 33.91 -22.77
C ASN A 53 17.71 34.06 -22.81
N ASP A 54 17.24 35.30 -22.97
CA ASP A 54 15.83 35.65 -23.08
C ASP A 54 15.22 35.26 -24.43
N LYS A 55 14.44 34.16 -24.50
CA LYS A 55 13.45 33.95 -25.58
C LYS A 55 12.15 33.31 -25.06
N ILE A 56 11.04 33.82 -25.61
CA ILE A 56 9.65 33.68 -25.14
C ILE A 56 9.03 32.33 -25.53
N SER A 57 8.09 31.82 -24.70
CA SER A 57 7.11 30.79 -25.06
C SER A 57 5.69 31.26 -24.80
N SER A 58 4.76 30.96 -25.71
CA SER A 58 3.37 31.42 -25.69
C SER A 58 2.38 30.34 -25.21
N PHE A 59 1.25 30.76 -24.65
CA PHE A 59 0.17 29.87 -24.22
C PHE A 59 -1.20 30.39 -24.71
N ILE A 60 -2.09 29.46 -25.09
CA ILE A 60 -3.47 29.73 -25.51
C ILE A 60 -4.43 29.32 -24.40
N ASN A 61 -5.49 30.12 -24.20
CA ASN A 61 -6.56 29.87 -23.24
C ASN A 61 -7.88 29.58 -23.99
N GLN A 62 -8.76 28.76 -23.43
CA GLN A 62 -10.13 28.55 -23.92
C GLN A 62 -11.14 28.95 -22.85
N ARG A 63 -12.02 29.92 -23.18
CA ARG A 63 -13.24 30.21 -22.40
C ARG A 63 -14.42 29.44 -22.98
N LYS A 64 -15.40 29.21 -22.11
CA LYS A 64 -16.73 28.68 -22.46
C LYS A 64 -17.64 29.87 -22.71
N ASN A 65 -18.22 30.00 -23.91
CA ASN A 65 -19.29 30.97 -24.13
C ASN A 65 -20.56 30.49 -23.41
N VAL A 66 -21.26 31.45 -22.81
CA VAL A 66 -22.69 31.38 -22.55
C VAL A 66 -23.33 32.16 -23.69
N ASP A 67 -24.39 31.64 -24.30
CA ASP A 67 -25.13 32.37 -25.32
C ASP A 67 -26.01 33.42 -24.63
N ASP A 68 -25.84 34.68 -25.00
CA ASP A 68 -26.66 35.80 -24.52
C ASP A 68 -27.98 35.84 -25.30
N ASP A 69 -29.10 35.65 -24.61
CA ASP A 69 -30.46 36.00 -25.07
C ASP A 69 -31.33 36.22 -23.82
N ASP A 70 -31.14 37.36 -23.14
CA ASP A 70 -32.19 38.18 -22.50
C ASP A 70 -31.55 39.37 -21.74
N GLU A 71 -31.79 40.59 -22.22
CA GLU A 71 -31.32 41.82 -21.58
C GLU A 71 -32.07 42.11 -20.26
N SER A 72 -31.34 42.23 -19.15
CA SER A 72 -31.70 43.20 -18.11
C SER A 72 -30.47 43.61 -17.29
N GLU A 73 -30.24 44.91 -17.19
CA GLU A 73 -29.10 45.50 -16.47
C GLU A 73 -29.21 45.27 -14.96
N ASN A 74 -28.15 44.73 -14.35
CA ASN A 74 -27.62 45.19 -13.07
C ASN A 74 -26.19 44.62 -12.89
N ASP A 75 -25.21 45.52 -12.74
CA ASP A 75 -23.85 45.17 -12.38
C ASP A 75 -23.80 44.55 -10.98
N ASP A 76 -23.44 43.27 -10.89
CA ASP A 76 -22.90 42.67 -9.66
C ASP A 76 -21.87 41.60 -10.02
N MET A 77 -20.59 41.98 -9.90
CA MET A 77 -19.44 41.13 -10.23
C MET A 77 -19.25 40.04 -9.17
N TYR A 78 -19.98 38.92 -9.29
CA TYR A 78 -19.82 37.74 -8.45
C TYR A 78 -18.52 36.98 -8.76
N GLU A 79 -17.39 37.50 -8.26
CA GLU A 79 -16.11 36.81 -8.26
C GLU A 79 -16.13 35.65 -7.24
N SER A 80 -16.49 34.45 -7.71
CA SER A 80 -16.60 33.21 -6.93
C SER A 80 -15.23 32.70 -6.40
N THR A 81 -14.65 33.41 -5.43
CA THR A 81 -13.37 33.08 -4.77
C THR A 81 -13.53 32.25 -3.50
N THR A 82 -14.27 31.14 -3.58
CA THR A 82 -14.28 30.11 -2.51
C THR A 82 -13.39 28.93 -2.89
N GLY A 83 -12.09 29.05 -2.62
CA GLY A 83 -11.13 27.93 -2.73
C GLY A 83 -11.42 26.86 -1.68
N LEU A 84 -12.03 25.74 -2.08
CA LEU A 84 -12.29 24.60 -1.19
C LEU A 84 -10.96 23.96 -0.73
N CYS A 85 -10.61 24.16 0.54
CA CYS A 85 -9.50 23.47 1.17
C CYS A 85 -9.92 22.08 1.63
N MET A 86 -9.51 21.05 0.90
CA MET A 86 -9.80 19.65 1.25
C MET A 86 -8.75 19.10 2.22
N ASN A 87 -9.21 18.50 3.32
CA ASN A 87 -8.38 17.87 4.33
C ASN A 87 -8.48 16.33 4.26
N ILE A 88 -7.35 15.63 4.13
CA ILE A 88 -7.29 14.16 4.10
C ILE A 88 -6.31 13.65 5.16
N ILE A 89 -6.73 12.65 5.96
CA ILE A 89 -5.89 11.98 6.97
C ILE A 89 -5.64 10.52 6.58
N THR A 90 -4.40 10.25 6.17
CA THR A 90 -3.91 8.93 5.78
C THR A 90 -3.01 8.36 6.87
N GLU A 91 -3.27 7.13 7.31
CA GLU A 91 -2.31 6.38 8.13
C GLU A 91 -1.28 5.75 7.19
N CYS A 92 0.01 5.94 7.46
CA CYS A 92 1.09 5.37 6.68
C CYS A 92 1.85 4.36 7.55
N SER A 93 1.38 3.12 7.54
CA SER A 93 2.00 1.99 8.25
C SER A 93 3.18 1.35 7.51
N SER A 94 3.33 1.64 6.21
CA SER A 94 4.36 1.07 5.36
C SER A 94 4.90 2.08 4.34
N ILE A 95 6.05 1.76 3.75
CA ILE A 95 6.60 2.44 2.56
C ILE A 95 5.58 2.46 1.42
N SER A 96 4.81 1.38 1.23
CA SER A 96 3.77 1.34 0.20
C SER A 96 2.69 2.39 0.44
N ASP A 97 2.23 2.56 1.67
CA ASP A 97 1.19 3.54 2.03
C ASP A 97 1.67 4.99 1.86
N TYR A 98 2.95 5.24 2.22
CA TYR A 98 3.59 6.54 2.02
C TYR A 98 3.75 6.86 0.52
N THR A 99 4.31 5.93 -0.27
CA THR A 99 4.41 6.07 -1.74
C THR A 99 3.04 6.27 -2.38
N LYS A 100 2.03 5.46 -2.04
CA LYS A 100 0.64 5.61 -2.53
C LYS A 100 0.06 7.00 -2.20
N SER A 101 0.32 7.51 -1.00
CA SER A 101 -0.10 8.85 -0.58
C SER A 101 0.57 9.95 -1.41
N LEU A 102 1.83 9.78 -1.82
CA LEU A 102 2.53 10.70 -2.72
C LEU A 102 2.06 10.55 -4.18
N SER A 103 1.90 9.32 -4.68
CA SER A 103 1.38 9.03 -6.03
C SER A 103 -0.05 9.53 -6.26
N ALA A 104 -0.84 9.75 -5.19
CA ALA A 104 -2.14 10.41 -5.29
C ALA A 104 -2.05 11.88 -5.76
N GLU A 105 -0.89 12.52 -5.58
CA GLU A 105 -0.57 13.91 -5.96
C GLU A 105 0.45 14.02 -7.10
N ALA A 106 1.15 12.93 -7.45
CA ALA A 106 2.03 12.87 -8.60
C ALA A 106 1.74 11.56 -9.36
N LYS A 107 0.77 11.63 -10.27
CA LYS A 107 0.25 10.48 -11.02
C LYS A 107 0.99 10.33 -12.34
N VAL A 108 1.33 9.11 -12.73
CA VAL A 108 2.01 8.81 -14.00
C VAL A 108 1.05 8.11 -14.97
N SER A 109 1.04 8.53 -16.24
CA SER A 109 0.42 7.80 -17.36
C SER A 109 1.41 6.83 -18.00
N GLY A 110 0.90 5.74 -18.58
CA GLY A 110 1.72 4.68 -19.20
C GLY A 110 2.06 3.52 -18.25
N SER A 111 2.92 2.61 -18.70
CA SER A 111 3.27 1.35 -18.01
C SER A 111 4.37 1.49 -16.93
N TYR A 112 5.06 2.62 -16.86
CA TYR A 112 6.20 2.87 -15.95
C TYR A 112 5.81 3.17 -14.50
N TRP A 113 4.76 2.51 -13.98
CA TRP A 113 4.29 2.72 -12.62
C TRP A 113 5.29 2.23 -11.56
N GLY A 114 5.84 3.16 -10.78
CA GLY A 114 6.35 2.88 -9.44
C GLY A 114 7.82 2.47 -9.30
N ILE A 115 8.63 2.50 -10.37
CA ILE A 115 10.08 2.25 -10.25
C ILE A 115 10.70 3.33 -9.36
N ALA A 116 11.12 2.95 -8.14
CA ALA A 116 11.81 3.78 -7.15
C ALA A 116 11.18 5.18 -6.89
N SER A 117 9.88 5.35 -7.12
CA SER A 117 9.25 6.69 -7.13
C SER A 117 9.36 7.38 -5.77
N PHE A 118 9.78 8.65 -5.79
CA PHE A 118 10.09 9.48 -4.62
C PHE A 118 11.21 8.98 -3.70
N SER A 119 11.83 7.83 -3.96
CA SER A 119 12.72 7.18 -2.99
C SER A 119 13.99 7.98 -2.71
N ALA A 120 14.54 8.65 -3.71
CA ALA A 120 15.66 9.60 -3.59
C ALA A 120 15.37 10.83 -2.70
N SER A 121 14.12 11.06 -2.28
CA SER A 121 13.75 12.27 -1.53
C SER A 121 14.06 12.17 -0.04
N THR A 122 14.49 13.29 0.57
CA THR A 122 14.72 13.41 2.02
C THR A 122 13.49 13.02 2.85
N GLY A 123 12.29 13.32 2.35
CA GLY A 123 11.03 12.92 3.00
C GLY A 123 10.83 11.41 3.02
N TYR A 124 11.10 10.71 1.90
CA TYR A 124 11.06 9.25 1.84
C TYR A 124 12.14 8.62 2.73
N SER A 125 13.37 9.13 2.69
CA SER A 125 14.47 8.68 3.56
C SER A 125 14.10 8.80 5.05
N SER A 126 13.55 9.94 5.45
CA SER A 126 13.12 10.20 6.83
C SER A 126 11.99 9.25 7.25
N PHE A 127 11.00 9.04 6.37
CA PHE A 127 9.90 8.10 6.61
C PHE A 127 10.39 6.64 6.69
N LEU A 128 11.32 6.23 5.83
CA LEU A 128 11.96 4.90 5.86
C LEU A 128 12.67 4.65 7.21
N HIS A 129 13.42 5.64 7.70
CA HIS A 129 14.10 5.56 8.99
C HIS A 129 13.15 5.56 10.19
N GLU A 130 11.96 6.17 10.10
CA GLU A 130 10.97 6.14 11.17
C GLU A 130 10.14 4.83 11.14
N VAL A 131 9.72 4.39 9.96
CA VAL A 131 8.90 3.17 9.79
C VAL A 131 9.68 1.86 10.01
N THR A 132 11.01 1.90 9.94
CA THR A 132 11.89 0.78 10.34
C THR A 132 12.03 0.66 11.86
N LYS A 133 12.00 1.77 12.60
CA LYS A 133 12.04 1.78 14.09
C LYS A 133 10.78 1.21 14.74
N ARG A 134 9.62 1.34 14.09
CA ARG A 134 8.33 0.70 14.47
C ARG A 134 7.80 1.05 15.87
N SER A 135 8.44 1.99 16.56
CA SER A 135 8.05 2.54 17.86
C SER A 135 6.95 3.61 17.75
N LYS A 136 6.71 4.13 16.54
CA LYS A 136 5.66 5.11 16.23
C LYS A 136 4.89 4.67 14.98
N LYS A 137 3.63 5.12 14.87
CA LYS A 137 2.89 5.15 13.60
C LYS A 137 2.83 6.58 13.07
N THR A 138 2.95 6.70 11.75
CA THR A 138 2.90 7.98 11.06
C THR A 138 1.54 8.21 10.42
N PHE A 139 1.03 9.44 10.55
CA PHE A 139 -0.17 9.92 9.88
C PHE A 139 0.20 11.14 9.03
N LEU A 140 -0.27 11.16 7.78
CA LEU A 140 -0.17 12.32 6.91
C LEU A 140 -1.50 13.05 6.90
N VAL A 141 -1.49 14.32 7.30
CA VAL A 141 -2.65 15.23 7.15
C VAL A 141 -2.32 16.24 6.08
N LYS A 142 -3.13 16.26 5.03
CA LYS A 142 -2.89 17.06 3.82
C LYS A 142 -4.00 18.08 3.62
N SER A 143 -3.62 19.34 3.43
CA SER A 143 -4.52 20.48 3.22
C SER A 143 -4.13 21.19 1.93
N ASN A 144 -5.00 21.13 0.91
CA ASN A 144 -4.74 21.65 -0.43
C ASN A 144 -5.62 22.87 -0.73
N CYS A 145 -4.99 24.01 -1.03
CA CYS A 145 -5.63 25.23 -1.52
C CYS A 145 -5.32 25.40 -3.02
N VAL A 146 -6.20 24.90 -3.89
CA VAL A 146 -6.05 24.99 -5.35
C VAL A 146 -6.50 26.38 -5.82
N LYS A 147 -5.67 27.06 -6.64
CA LYS A 147 -6.02 28.33 -7.28
C LYS A 147 -6.53 28.13 -8.71
N TYR A 148 -5.81 27.36 -9.53
CA TYR A 148 -6.22 27.03 -10.90
C TYR A 148 -5.59 25.72 -11.38
N THR A 149 -6.17 25.12 -12.42
CA THR A 149 -5.65 23.92 -13.08
C THR A 149 -5.16 24.31 -14.47
N ILE A 150 -3.98 23.80 -14.87
CA ILE A 150 -3.44 23.90 -16.22
C ILE A 150 -3.23 22.49 -16.79
N GLY A 151 -3.23 22.37 -18.13
CA GLY A 151 -2.87 21.12 -18.78
C GLY A 151 -2.64 21.29 -20.28
N LEU A 152 -1.92 20.34 -20.85
CA LEU A 152 -1.65 20.21 -22.28
C LEU A 152 -2.60 19.17 -22.88
N PRO A 153 -3.21 19.44 -24.05
CA PRO A 153 -4.04 18.45 -24.73
C PRO A 153 -3.15 17.30 -25.25
N PRO A 154 -3.47 16.02 -24.93
CA PRO A 154 -2.60 14.88 -25.27
C PRO A 154 -2.68 14.47 -26.75
N TYR A 155 -3.54 15.10 -27.54
CA TYR A 155 -3.80 14.77 -28.95
C TYR A 155 -3.19 15.78 -29.94
N ILE A 156 -2.41 16.75 -29.45
CA ILE A 156 -1.77 17.79 -30.27
C ILE A 156 -0.25 17.67 -30.06
N PRO A 157 0.57 17.68 -31.13
CA PRO A 157 2.03 17.73 -30.98
C PRO A 157 2.46 18.93 -30.15
N TRP A 158 3.35 18.72 -29.17
CA TRP A 158 3.86 19.78 -28.31
C TRP A 158 5.16 20.37 -28.87
N ASP A 159 5.25 21.69 -28.94
CA ASP A 159 6.47 22.39 -29.32
C ASP A 159 7.55 22.27 -28.23
N LYS A 160 8.61 21.52 -28.56
CA LYS A 160 9.74 21.26 -27.66
C LYS A 160 10.74 22.43 -27.72
N THR A 161 11.29 22.86 -26.58
CA THR A 161 12.25 23.99 -26.51
C THR A 161 13.57 23.67 -27.23
N THR A 162 14.30 24.69 -27.68
CA THR A 162 15.59 24.50 -28.38
C THR A 162 16.62 23.78 -27.51
N ALA A 163 16.71 24.14 -26.22
CA ALA A 163 17.63 23.48 -25.28
C ALA A 163 17.30 21.99 -25.13
N TYR A 164 16.02 21.65 -25.00
CA TYR A 164 15.56 20.27 -24.91
C TYR A 164 15.86 19.49 -26.20
N LYS A 165 15.53 20.05 -27.37
CA LYS A 165 15.82 19.43 -28.68
C LYS A 165 17.31 19.12 -28.84
N ASN A 166 18.18 20.07 -28.47
CA ASN A 166 19.63 19.85 -28.53
C ASN A 166 20.08 18.73 -27.59
N ALA A 167 19.60 18.72 -26.34
CA ALA A 167 19.96 17.70 -25.37
C ALA A 167 19.50 16.29 -25.77
N VAL A 168 18.33 16.15 -26.41
CA VAL A 168 17.87 14.86 -26.95
C VAL A 168 18.73 14.40 -28.14
N ASN A 169 19.19 15.33 -28.99
CA ASN A 169 20.09 15.00 -30.10
C ASN A 169 21.50 14.56 -29.64
N GLU A 170 21.89 14.87 -28.40
CA GLU A 170 23.16 14.44 -27.78
C GLU A 170 23.05 13.07 -27.07
N LEU A 171 21.85 12.50 -26.95
CA LEU A 171 21.66 11.19 -26.31
C LEU A 171 22.11 10.04 -27.23
N PRO A 172 22.86 9.04 -26.72
CA PRO A 172 23.21 7.87 -27.49
C PRO A 172 21.96 6.99 -27.70
N ALA A 173 21.71 6.65 -28.98
CA ALA A 173 20.55 5.86 -29.41
C ALA A 173 20.48 4.43 -28.81
N VAL A 174 21.60 3.91 -28.32
CA VAL A 174 21.68 2.62 -27.61
C VAL A 174 22.28 2.85 -26.22
N PHE A 175 21.52 2.58 -25.17
CA PHE A 175 21.98 2.60 -23.78
C PHE A 175 22.58 1.25 -23.37
N THR A 176 23.86 1.26 -22.94
CA THR A 176 24.63 0.03 -22.64
C THR A 176 24.85 -0.25 -21.15
N GLY A 177 24.40 0.63 -20.25
CA GLY A 177 24.65 0.50 -18.80
C GLY A 177 23.98 -0.68 -18.10
N LEU A 178 23.05 -1.39 -18.76
CA LEU A 178 22.38 -2.58 -18.22
C LEU A 178 22.78 -3.89 -18.92
N ASP A 179 23.70 -3.84 -19.89
CA ASP A 179 24.16 -5.03 -20.60
C ASP A 179 25.00 -5.92 -19.68
N LYS A 180 24.96 -7.24 -19.91
CA LYS A 180 25.72 -8.21 -19.08
C LYS A 180 27.23 -8.01 -19.13
N GLU A 181 27.71 -7.44 -20.24
CA GLU A 181 29.12 -7.15 -20.52
C GLU A 181 29.41 -5.65 -20.37
N SER A 182 28.51 -4.88 -19.74
CA SER A 182 28.70 -3.44 -19.55
C SER A 182 29.92 -3.16 -18.68
N GLU A 183 30.82 -2.31 -19.17
CA GLU A 183 31.95 -1.83 -18.38
C GLU A 183 31.57 -0.73 -17.37
N CYS A 184 30.31 -0.28 -17.38
CA CYS A 184 29.79 0.76 -16.51
C CYS A 184 28.47 0.36 -15.80
N PRO A 185 28.46 -0.71 -14.97
CA PRO A 185 27.36 -0.98 -14.05
C PRO A 185 27.22 0.14 -12.99
N SER A 186 26.08 0.18 -12.30
CA SER A 186 25.69 1.32 -11.45
C SER A 186 26.66 1.61 -10.29
N ASP A 187 27.25 0.57 -9.71
CA ASP A 187 28.29 0.63 -8.68
C ASP A 187 29.59 1.27 -9.22
N VAL A 188 30.06 0.82 -10.38
CA VAL A 188 31.27 1.37 -11.05
C VAL A 188 31.11 2.85 -11.42
N TYR A 189 29.89 3.27 -11.77
CA TYR A 189 29.54 4.66 -12.05
C TYR A 189 29.47 5.51 -10.78
N GLU A 190 28.91 4.97 -9.70
CA GLU A 190 28.82 5.67 -8.41
C GLU A 190 30.22 6.00 -7.86
N GLU A 191 31.14 5.04 -7.90
CA GLU A 191 32.54 5.25 -7.48
C GLU A 191 33.27 6.34 -8.28
N ASN A 192 33.05 6.42 -9.60
CA ASN A 192 33.71 7.42 -10.43
C ASN A 192 32.93 7.73 -11.73
N LYS A 193 32.10 8.77 -11.65
CA LYS A 193 31.27 9.32 -12.74
C LYS A 193 32.05 9.89 -13.94
N THR A 194 33.39 9.91 -13.91
CA THR A 194 34.24 10.49 -14.97
C THR A 194 35.13 9.46 -15.68
N LYS A 195 34.97 8.15 -15.43
CA LYS A 195 35.65 7.11 -16.23
C LYS A 195 35.17 7.16 -17.69
N SER A 196 36.08 7.05 -18.66
CA SER A 196 35.75 7.15 -20.10
C SER A 196 34.79 6.05 -20.58
N ASN A 197 34.87 4.84 -20.02
CA ASN A 197 33.96 3.74 -20.32
C ASN A 197 32.51 3.98 -19.85
N CYS A 198 32.28 5.01 -19.03
CA CYS A 198 30.96 5.45 -18.57
C CYS A 198 30.37 6.60 -19.40
N GLU A 199 30.94 7.00 -20.54
CA GLU A 199 30.47 8.13 -21.34
C GLU A 199 29.01 7.97 -21.81
N ASN A 200 28.65 6.79 -22.34
CA ASN A 200 27.28 6.45 -22.77
C ASN A 200 26.25 6.67 -21.65
N VAL A 201 26.54 6.11 -20.47
CA VAL A 201 25.71 6.24 -19.27
C VAL A 201 25.66 7.70 -18.79
N SER A 202 26.79 8.40 -18.82
CA SER A 202 26.93 9.78 -18.34
C SER A 202 26.02 10.75 -19.06
N LEU A 203 25.83 10.59 -20.37
CA LEU A 203 24.94 11.46 -21.17
C LEU A 203 23.49 11.32 -20.71
N TRP A 204 23.00 10.09 -20.53
CA TRP A 204 21.66 9.81 -20.00
C TRP A 204 21.48 10.29 -18.55
N MET A 205 22.47 10.07 -17.66
CA MET A 205 22.38 10.52 -16.28
C MET A 205 22.34 12.06 -16.17
N LYS A 206 23.14 12.77 -16.97
CA LYS A 206 23.11 14.25 -17.06
C LYS A 206 21.77 14.75 -17.62
N PHE A 207 21.21 14.06 -18.61
CA PHE A 207 19.92 14.42 -19.17
C PHE A 207 18.80 14.32 -18.12
N PHE A 208 18.76 13.24 -17.33
CA PHE A 208 17.80 13.10 -16.24
C PHE A 208 18.02 14.08 -15.07
N ASP A 209 19.27 14.46 -14.77
CA ASP A 209 19.58 15.49 -13.77
C ASP A 209 19.09 16.90 -14.18
N ILE A 210 19.17 17.23 -15.48
CA ILE A 210 18.76 18.54 -16.00
C ILE A 210 17.24 18.62 -16.24
N TYR A 211 16.66 17.62 -16.90
CA TYR A 211 15.27 17.64 -17.38
C TYR A 211 14.30 16.79 -16.55
N GLY A 212 14.80 16.03 -15.57
CA GLY A 212 14.02 15.02 -14.89
C GLY A 212 13.74 13.82 -15.79
N THR A 213 12.73 13.03 -15.41
CA THR A 213 12.35 11.79 -16.10
C THR A 213 10.97 11.85 -16.73
N HIS A 214 10.13 12.80 -16.32
CA HIS A 214 8.73 12.90 -16.74
C HIS A 214 8.33 14.35 -17.06
N ILE A 215 7.38 14.53 -17.97
CA ILE A 215 6.78 15.81 -18.35
C ILE A 215 5.46 16.00 -17.61
N ILE A 216 5.27 17.15 -16.97
CA ILE A 216 3.98 17.54 -16.38
C ILE A 216 3.03 17.94 -17.51
N TYR A 217 2.03 17.11 -17.79
CA TYR A 217 0.99 17.41 -18.80
C TYR A 217 -0.30 17.96 -18.17
N GLU A 218 -0.50 17.83 -16.86
CA GLU A 218 -1.59 18.46 -16.11
C GLU A 218 -1.10 18.85 -14.71
N SER A 219 -1.49 20.01 -14.20
CA SER A 219 -1.09 20.50 -12.88
C SER A 219 -2.18 21.33 -12.22
N GLN A 220 -2.43 21.06 -10.95
CA GLN A 220 -3.17 21.96 -10.05
C GLN A 220 -2.16 22.85 -9.34
N LEU A 221 -2.28 24.16 -9.58
CA LEU A 221 -1.41 25.20 -9.04
C LEU A 221 -2.08 25.87 -7.85
N GLY A 222 -1.34 26.04 -6.77
CA GLY A 222 -1.86 26.58 -5.51
C GLY A 222 -0.88 26.44 -4.35
N GLY A 223 -1.41 26.15 -3.16
CA GLY A 223 -0.64 25.95 -1.93
C GLY A 223 -1.06 24.68 -1.20
N LYS A 224 -0.11 24.01 -0.56
CA LYS A 224 -0.31 22.76 0.18
C LYS A 224 0.46 22.78 1.49
N ILE A 225 -0.21 22.39 2.56
CA ILE A 225 0.41 22.03 3.84
C ILE A 225 0.23 20.52 4.03
N THR A 226 1.32 19.81 4.28
CA THR A 226 1.30 18.42 4.74
C THR A 226 1.89 18.37 6.14
N LYS A 227 1.10 17.94 7.12
CA LYS A 227 1.57 17.59 8.46
C LYS A 227 1.91 16.11 8.52
N ILE A 228 3.12 15.78 8.95
CA ILE A 228 3.56 14.43 9.29
C ILE A 228 3.46 14.31 10.80
N ILE A 229 2.58 13.43 11.29
CA ILE A 229 2.28 13.26 12.71
C ILE A 229 2.71 11.86 13.13
N ASN A 230 3.74 11.79 13.97
CA ASN A 230 4.28 10.53 14.48
C ASN A 230 3.78 10.30 15.90
N VAL A 231 2.94 9.27 16.10
CA VAL A 231 2.31 8.92 17.38
C VAL A 231 2.94 7.63 17.90
N SER A 232 3.43 7.59 19.14
CA SER A 232 4.04 6.36 19.68
C SER A 232 3.04 5.20 19.81
N THR A 233 3.53 3.99 19.60
CA THR A 233 2.72 2.76 19.66
C THR A 233 2.07 2.58 21.04
N SER A 234 2.77 2.94 22.12
CA SER A 234 2.23 2.99 23.48
C SER A 234 1.03 3.95 23.62
N SER A 235 1.15 5.17 23.08
CA SER A 235 0.06 6.15 23.05
C SER A 235 -1.15 5.64 22.26
N ILE A 236 -0.94 4.91 21.17
CA ILE A 236 -2.01 4.29 20.37
C ILE A 236 -2.70 3.15 21.14
N GLU A 237 -1.94 2.31 21.83
CA GLU A 237 -2.53 1.28 22.71
C GLU A 237 -3.34 1.89 23.85
N GLN A 238 -2.87 2.99 24.43
CA GLN A 238 -3.58 3.75 25.47
C GLN A 238 -4.88 4.37 24.93
N MET A 239 -4.85 5.02 23.76
CA MET A 239 -6.07 5.51 23.10
C MET A 239 -7.06 4.37 22.83
N LYS A 240 -6.59 3.22 22.32
CA LYS A 240 -7.44 2.03 22.11
C LYS A 240 -8.07 1.53 23.41
N LYS A 241 -7.32 1.46 24.52
CA LYS A 241 -7.82 1.09 25.86
C LYS A 241 -8.86 2.08 26.37
N ASN A 242 -8.65 3.38 26.11
CA ASN A 242 -9.54 4.46 26.54
C ASN A 242 -10.75 4.67 25.59
N GLY A 243 -10.89 3.86 24.54
CA GLY A 243 -11.98 4.00 23.54
C GLY A 243 -11.85 5.21 22.62
N VAL A 244 -10.69 5.88 22.60
CA VAL A 244 -10.44 7.12 21.85
C VAL A 244 -9.97 6.78 20.44
N SER A 245 -10.60 7.38 19.42
CA SER A 245 -10.13 7.28 18.04
C SER A 245 -8.87 8.10 17.83
N VAL A 246 -7.78 7.46 17.40
CA VAL A 246 -6.49 8.12 17.10
C VAL A 246 -6.67 9.25 16.09
N LYS A 247 -7.47 9.03 15.03
CA LYS A 247 -7.76 10.06 14.02
C LYS A 247 -8.52 11.25 14.60
N ALA A 248 -9.48 11.01 15.49
CA ALA A 248 -10.22 12.08 16.16
C ALA A 248 -9.33 12.87 17.13
N LYS A 249 -8.44 12.21 17.88
CA LYS A 249 -7.48 12.90 18.75
C LYS A 249 -6.48 13.73 17.95
N ILE A 250 -5.99 13.21 16.81
CA ILE A 250 -5.17 13.98 15.86
C ILE A 250 -5.91 15.22 15.34
N GLN A 251 -7.18 15.07 14.92
CA GLN A 251 -8.00 16.19 14.44
C GLN A 251 -8.23 17.26 15.52
N ALA A 252 -8.44 16.84 16.77
CA ALA A 252 -8.67 17.72 17.91
C ALA A 252 -7.38 18.43 18.38
N GLN A 253 -6.24 17.73 18.36
CA GLN A 253 -4.95 18.27 18.84
C GLN A 253 -4.25 19.16 17.81
N PHE A 254 -4.35 18.85 16.52
CA PHE A 254 -3.63 19.53 15.44
C PHE A 254 -4.52 20.41 14.53
N GLY A 255 -5.78 20.62 14.92
CA GLY A 255 -6.64 21.71 14.44
C GLY A 255 -7.23 21.53 13.03
N PHE A 256 -8.17 20.58 12.85
CA PHE A 256 -8.83 20.34 11.55
C PHE A 256 -10.38 20.39 11.57
N GLY A 257 -10.97 21.14 12.50
CA GLY A 257 -12.41 21.33 12.63
C GLY A 257 -13.04 22.17 11.51
N SER A 258 -13.42 21.51 10.41
CA SER A 258 -14.48 21.92 9.46
C SER A 258 -14.72 23.42 9.20
N ALA A 259 -13.91 24.02 8.33
CA ALA A 259 -14.39 25.14 7.52
C ALA A 259 -15.48 24.61 6.57
N GLY A 260 -16.75 24.93 6.84
CA GLY A 260 -17.90 24.44 6.05
C GLY A 260 -18.90 23.57 6.79
N GLY A 261 -19.00 23.67 8.12
CA GLY A 261 -20.09 23.05 8.88
C GLY A 261 -20.23 23.69 10.26
N SER A 262 -21.37 24.34 10.52
CA SER A 262 -21.74 24.78 11.87
C SER A 262 -22.21 23.58 12.70
N THR A 263 -21.28 22.69 13.03
CA THR A 263 -21.43 21.85 14.21
C THR A 263 -20.77 22.59 15.37
N ASP A 264 -21.61 23.21 16.20
CA ASP A 264 -21.22 23.52 17.57
C ASP A 264 -20.75 22.21 18.22
N VAL A 265 -19.42 21.99 18.24
CA VAL A 265 -18.81 21.01 19.13
C VAL A 265 -18.90 21.63 20.51
N ASN A 266 -20.09 21.46 21.10
CA ASN A 266 -20.44 21.95 22.41
C ASN A 266 -19.32 21.50 23.37
N SER A 267 -18.56 22.44 23.91
CA SER A 267 -17.41 22.23 24.81
C SER A 267 -17.86 21.79 26.21
N SER A 268 -18.97 21.06 26.27
CA SER A 268 -19.72 20.64 27.44
C SER A 268 -19.76 19.11 27.53
N ASN A 269 -18.59 18.47 27.43
CA ASN A 269 -18.32 17.14 27.99
C ASN A 269 -16.81 16.84 28.14
N SER A 270 -15.98 17.87 28.40
CA SER A 270 -14.58 17.72 28.83
C SER A 270 -14.43 17.93 30.34
N SER A 271 -15.15 17.13 31.12
CA SER A 271 -14.96 16.96 32.57
C SER A 271 -14.66 15.49 32.94
N ALA A 272 -13.95 14.80 32.04
CA ALA A 272 -13.13 13.65 32.39
C ALA A 272 -11.68 14.15 32.48
N ASN A 273 -11.04 13.90 33.62
CA ASN A 273 -9.63 14.21 33.83
C ASN A 273 -8.79 13.46 32.79
N ASP A 274 -8.01 14.16 31.99
CA ASP A 274 -6.90 13.55 31.26
C ASP A 274 -5.80 14.59 30.99
N GLU A 275 -4.98 14.80 32.01
CA GLU A 275 -3.67 15.44 31.94
C GLU A 275 -2.64 14.56 31.18
N GLN A 276 -3.11 13.45 30.56
CA GLN A 276 -2.32 12.52 29.76
C GLN A 276 -2.05 13.10 28.37
N SER A 277 -0.94 13.83 28.25
CA SER A 277 -0.34 14.16 26.95
C SER A 277 0.17 12.87 26.26
N TYR A 278 -0.56 12.40 25.26
CA TYR A 278 -0.08 11.35 24.36
C TYR A 278 1.17 11.84 23.60
N ASP A 279 2.20 11.01 23.49
CA ASP A 279 3.43 11.34 22.74
C ASP A 279 3.12 11.34 21.24
N MET A 280 2.98 12.55 20.71
CA MET A 280 2.82 12.87 19.30
C MET A 280 3.81 13.95 18.91
N ASN A 281 4.53 13.76 17.80
CA ASN A 281 5.39 14.78 17.20
C ASN A 281 4.83 15.21 15.84
N GLU A 282 4.94 16.50 15.52
CA GLU A 282 4.46 17.11 14.27
C GLU A 282 5.64 17.66 13.45
N GLN A 283 5.64 17.42 12.14
CA GLN A 283 6.51 18.07 11.18
C GLN A 283 5.67 18.64 10.03
N LEU A 284 5.87 19.91 9.66
CA LEU A 284 5.23 20.52 8.49
C LEU A 284 6.10 20.42 7.24
N ILE A 285 5.45 20.20 6.10
CA ILE A 285 5.97 20.41 4.75
C ILE A 285 5.01 21.39 4.05
N VAL A 286 5.55 22.43 3.41
CA VAL A 286 4.79 23.50 2.77
C VAL A 286 5.20 23.64 1.31
N ILE A 287 4.23 23.78 0.41
CA ILE A 287 4.42 24.01 -1.04
C ILE A 287 3.51 25.15 -1.48
N GLY A 288 4.00 26.04 -2.35
CA GLY A 288 3.33 27.29 -2.75
C GLY A 288 3.54 28.41 -1.74
N GLY A 289 3.25 29.65 -2.16
CA GLY A 289 3.42 30.85 -1.34
C GLY A 289 4.88 31.23 -1.08
N ASN A 290 5.08 32.25 -0.23
CA ASN A 290 6.39 32.69 0.23
C ASN A 290 6.93 31.76 1.33
N PRO A 291 8.26 31.62 1.49
CA PRO A 291 8.85 30.86 2.60
C PRO A 291 8.36 31.35 3.97
N ILE A 292 7.91 30.42 4.82
CA ILE A 292 7.41 30.71 6.16
C ILE A 292 8.60 30.82 7.13
N LYS A 293 8.69 31.92 7.90
CA LYS A 293 9.79 32.15 8.84
C LYS A 293 9.81 31.16 10.02
N ASP A 294 8.63 30.81 10.51
CA ASP A 294 8.43 29.87 11.62
C ASP A 294 7.08 29.18 11.41
N VAL A 295 7.12 27.88 11.13
CA VAL A 295 5.96 27.04 10.82
C VAL A 295 5.15 26.61 12.05
N THR A 296 5.65 26.87 13.27
CA THR A 296 4.97 26.50 14.52
C THR A 296 3.89 27.49 14.94
N LYS A 297 3.82 28.66 14.30
CA LYS A 297 2.88 29.73 14.63
C LYS A 297 1.76 29.83 13.60
N GLU A 298 0.52 29.75 14.07
CA GLU A 298 -0.69 29.81 13.23
C GLU A 298 -0.80 31.13 12.45
N GLU A 299 -0.41 32.26 13.05
CA GLU A 299 -0.34 33.58 12.40
C GLU A 299 0.51 33.56 11.11
N ASN A 300 1.63 32.83 11.12
CA ASN A 300 2.52 32.72 9.96
C ASN A 300 1.94 31.81 8.87
N LEU A 301 1.16 30.79 9.25
CA LEU A 301 0.43 29.94 8.29
C LEU A 301 -0.71 30.74 7.63
N PHE A 302 -1.37 31.63 8.37
CA PHE A 302 -2.39 32.52 7.82
C PHE A 302 -1.78 33.53 6.84
N GLU A 303 -0.70 34.22 7.19
CA GLU A 303 -0.02 35.15 6.27
C GLU A 303 0.55 34.42 5.04
N TRP A 304 1.11 33.22 5.22
CA TRP A 304 1.49 32.36 4.10
C TRP A 304 0.33 32.11 3.12
N SER A 305 -0.86 31.77 3.62
CA SER A 305 -2.02 31.46 2.77
C SER A 305 -2.39 32.59 1.81
N LYS A 306 -2.22 33.85 2.23
CA LYS A 306 -2.44 35.03 1.36
C LYS A 306 -1.43 35.12 0.21
N THR A 307 -0.19 34.67 0.45
CA THR A 307 0.88 34.70 -0.57
C THR A 307 0.74 33.60 -1.62
N VAL A 308 0.02 32.51 -1.33
CA VAL A 308 -0.29 31.43 -2.28
C VAL A 308 -0.97 31.95 -3.54
N THR A 309 -1.84 32.95 -3.41
CA THR A 309 -2.52 33.58 -4.55
C THR A 309 -1.54 34.16 -5.57
N ASN A 310 -0.42 34.75 -5.11
CA ASN A 310 0.55 35.43 -5.97
C ASN A 310 1.73 34.52 -6.36
N HIS A 311 2.01 33.48 -5.58
CA HIS A 311 3.09 32.52 -5.82
C HIS A 311 2.58 31.06 -5.76
N PRO A 312 1.62 30.67 -6.62
CA PRO A 312 1.09 29.31 -6.64
C PRO A 312 2.13 28.34 -7.23
N MET A 313 2.30 27.16 -6.61
CA MET A 313 3.18 26.10 -7.10
C MET A 313 2.40 24.82 -7.41
N PRO A 314 2.97 23.87 -8.18
CA PRO A 314 2.36 22.55 -8.42
C PRO A 314 2.13 21.80 -7.11
N ILE A 315 0.86 21.54 -6.77
CA ILE A 315 0.49 20.78 -5.56
C ILE A 315 -0.09 19.40 -5.86
N ASN A 316 -0.58 19.21 -7.09
CA ASN A 316 -1.00 17.93 -7.67
C ASN A 316 -0.67 17.95 -9.17
N ILE A 317 0.00 16.92 -9.68
CA ILE A 317 0.50 16.82 -11.05
C ILE A 317 0.16 15.48 -11.69
N LYS A 318 -0.06 15.50 -13.01
CA LYS A 318 -0.05 14.32 -13.86
C LYS A 318 1.15 14.39 -14.80
N LEU A 319 1.83 13.27 -14.90
CA LEU A 319 3.13 13.09 -15.50
C LEU A 319 3.03 12.06 -16.61
N THR A 320 3.72 12.29 -17.72
CA THR A 320 3.96 11.26 -18.75
C THR A 320 5.48 11.09 -18.94
N PRO A 321 6.00 9.88 -19.21
CA PRO A 321 7.42 9.66 -19.46
C PRO A 321 7.99 10.62 -20.51
N ILE A 322 9.24 11.07 -20.31
CA ILE A 322 9.90 11.93 -21.31
C ILE A 322 10.03 11.22 -22.68
N SER A 323 10.15 9.90 -22.69
CA SER A 323 10.20 9.07 -23.91
C SER A 323 8.98 9.22 -24.83
N ASP A 324 7.80 9.58 -24.31
CA ASP A 324 6.61 9.86 -25.13
C ASP A 324 6.82 11.05 -26.09
N SER A 325 7.79 11.92 -25.77
CA SER A 325 8.17 13.06 -26.61
C SER A 325 9.37 12.80 -27.52
N PHE A 326 9.89 11.56 -27.57
CA PHE A 326 10.97 11.18 -28.49
C PHE A 326 10.41 10.73 -29.85
N ASP A 327 11.04 11.18 -30.92
CA ASP A 327 10.61 10.88 -32.29
C ASP A 327 11.25 9.58 -32.82
N SER A 328 12.31 9.08 -32.18
CA SER A 328 12.99 7.79 -32.45
C SER A 328 12.56 6.72 -31.46
N ASP A 329 12.28 5.51 -31.94
CA ASP A 329 11.94 4.37 -31.09
C ASP A 329 13.18 3.77 -30.39
N ASP A 330 14.37 3.84 -31.01
CA ASP A 330 15.64 3.43 -30.37
C ASP A 330 15.93 4.26 -29.10
N LEU A 331 15.67 5.57 -29.15
CA LEU A 331 15.77 6.45 -27.98
C LEU A 331 14.73 6.13 -26.90
N LYS A 332 13.55 5.58 -27.26
CA LYS A 332 12.56 5.12 -26.27
C LYS A 332 13.03 3.84 -25.59
N GLU A 333 13.52 2.85 -26.34
CA GLU A 333 14.07 1.62 -25.75
C GLU A 333 15.31 1.91 -24.88
N SER A 334 16.14 2.87 -25.29
CA SER A 334 17.29 3.32 -24.50
C SER A 334 16.89 4.11 -23.26
N TYR A 335 15.87 4.96 -23.32
CA TYR A 335 15.27 5.59 -22.14
C TYR A 335 14.77 4.54 -21.15
N ASP A 336 14.06 3.52 -21.63
CA ASP A 336 13.50 2.44 -20.83
C ASP A 336 14.57 1.65 -20.05
N LYS A 337 15.76 1.49 -20.61
CA LYS A 337 16.94 0.94 -19.90
C LYS A 337 17.59 1.97 -18.98
N ALA A 338 17.76 3.20 -19.46
CA ALA A 338 18.41 4.27 -18.72
C ALA A 338 17.64 4.68 -17.45
N ILE A 339 16.31 4.69 -17.47
CA ILE A 339 15.46 5.01 -16.32
C ILE A 339 15.59 3.97 -15.22
N ILE A 340 15.68 2.68 -15.57
CA ILE A 340 15.95 1.59 -14.62
C ILE A 340 17.33 1.76 -13.99
N TYR A 341 18.35 2.12 -14.78
CA TYR A 341 19.70 2.39 -14.28
C TYR A 341 19.73 3.60 -13.33
N TYR A 342 19.10 4.71 -13.72
CA TYR A 342 18.98 5.93 -12.89
C TYR A 342 18.28 5.64 -11.56
N SER A 343 17.20 4.83 -11.58
CA SER A 343 16.49 4.39 -10.39
C SER A 343 17.33 3.52 -9.46
N ARG A 344 18.25 2.69 -9.98
CA ARG A 344 19.20 1.91 -9.16
C ARG A 344 20.30 2.77 -8.54
N LEU A 345 20.73 3.81 -9.24
CA LEU A 345 21.84 4.67 -8.84
C LEU A 345 21.43 5.73 -7.80
N TYR A 346 20.22 6.29 -7.91
CA TYR A 346 19.79 7.41 -7.07
C TYR A 346 18.56 7.12 -6.19
N GLY A 347 17.79 6.09 -6.52
CA GLY A 347 16.64 5.72 -5.70
C GLY A 347 17.12 5.05 -4.42
N LEU A 348 16.82 5.63 -3.25
CA LEU A 348 17.07 4.94 -1.98
C LEU A 348 16.27 3.66 -1.97
N SER A 349 16.97 2.56 -2.10
CA SER A 349 16.35 1.27 -1.99
C SER A 349 16.14 1.04 -0.50
N PRO A 350 14.96 0.57 -0.06
CA PRO A 350 14.79 0.16 1.34
C PRO A 350 15.76 -0.98 1.76
N HIS A 351 16.45 -1.55 0.78
CA HIS A 351 17.52 -2.52 0.89
C HIS A 351 18.80 -1.90 1.52
N ASP A 352 19.00 -0.59 1.43
CA ASP A 352 20.26 0.08 1.79
C ASP A 352 20.42 0.24 3.32
N THR A 353 19.35 0.01 4.08
CA THR A 353 19.34 0.02 5.55
C THR A 353 19.45 -1.38 6.18
N MET A 354 19.44 -2.46 5.38
CA MET A 354 19.47 -3.84 5.86
C MET A 354 20.82 -4.50 5.55
N GLN A 355 21.47 -5.12 6.55
CA GLN A 355 22.73 -5.81 6.32
C GLN A 355 22.50 -7.06 5.46
N LYS A 356 23.57 -7.62 4.90
CA LYS A 356 23.48 -8.77 3.98
C LYS A 356 22.85 -10.00 4.64
N ASP A 357 23.13 -10.23 5.91
CA ASP A 357 22.62 -11.37 6.68
C ASP A 357 21.16 -11.16 7.14
N ASP A 358 20.68 -9.91 7.17
CA ASP A 358 19.27 -9.54 7.41
C ASP A 358 18.37 -9.79 6.18
N LYS A 359 18.96 -10.18 5.03
CA LYS A 359 18.27 -10.40 3.75
C LYS A 359 18.10 -11.88 3.39
N ASP A 360 18.52 -12.82 4.25
CA ASP A 360 18.25 -14.25 4.07
C ASP A 360 16.96 -14.67 4.80
N ILE A 361 15.94 -15.00 4.02
CA ILE A 361 14.65 -15.44 4.56
C ILE A 361 14.76 -16.77 5.31
N ILE A 362 15.74 -17.61 4.98
CA ILE A 362 15.98 -18.90 5.65
C ILE A 362 16.49 -18.66 7.06
N ASN A 363 17.46 -17.77 7.24
CA ASN A 363 17.98 -17.37 8.55
C ASN A 363 16.86 -16.78 9.44
N ILE A 364 16.09 -15.82 8.92
CA ILE A 364 14.99 -15.20 9.68
C ILE A 364 13.94 -16.24 10.11
N LEU A 365 13.46 -17.07 9.18
CA LEU A 365 12.43 -18.08 9.50
C LEU A 365 12.96 -19.21 10.40
N THR A 366 14.28 -19.44 10.44
CA THR A 366 14.91 -20.35 11.41
C THR A 366 14.80 -19.80 12.84
N ASN A 367 15.01 -18.48 13.02
CA ASN A 367 15.03 -17.82 14.34
C ASN A 367 13.66 -17.30 14.83
N ALA A 368 12.65 -17.30 13.95
CA ALA A 368 11.27 -16.95 14.29
C ALA A 368 10.61 -18.00 15.22
N ASP A 369 9.61 -17.57 15.99
CA ASP A 369 8.80 -18.40 16.86
C ASP A 369 7.41 -18.65 16.26
N THR A 370 7.14 -19.91 15.92
CA THR A 370 5.80 -20.35 15.52
C THR A 370 4.87 -20.41 16.73
N VAL A 371 3.69 -19.80 16.61
CA VAL A 371 2.58 -19.88 17.58
C VAL A 371 1.34 -20.43 16.88
N THR A 372 0.74 -21.46 17.47
CA THR A 372 -0.50 -22.11 16.99
C THR A 372 -1.50 -22.21 18.14
N LYS A 373 -2.78 -21.90 17.89
CA LYS A 373 -3.87 -22.04 18.87
C LYS A 373 -5.19 -22.36 18.18
N ASN A 374 -5.95 -23.32 18.72
CA ASN A 374 -7.34 -23.58 18.35
C ASN A 374 -8.27 -23.42 19.56
N SER A 375 -9.43 -22.82 19.35
CA SER A 375 -10.48 -22.66 20.38
C SER A 375 -11.82 -22.30 19.75
N ALA A 376 -12.87 -22.19 20.56
CA ALA A 376 -14.05 -21.40 20.14
C ALA A 376 -13.63 -19.95 19.81
N PRO A 377 -14.27 -19.27 18.83
CA PRO A 377 -14.08 -17.85 18.59
C PRO A 377 -14.72 -16.99 19.69
N PRO A 378 -14.22 -15.76 19.95
CA PRO A 378 -13.06 -15.13 19.30
C PRO A 378 -11.73 -15.72 19.80
N ILE A 379 -10.76 -15.82 18.90
CA ILE A 379 -9.42 -16.33 19.22
C ILE A 379 -8.40 -15.20 19.30
N ASN A 380 -7.47 -15.30 20.25
CA ASN A 380 -6.30 -14.44 20.38
C ASN A 380 -5.05 -15.28 20.69
N ALA A 381 -3.88 -14.81 20.25
CA ALA A 381 -2.58 -15.33 20.65
C ALA A 381 -1.57 -14.17 20.75
N GLN A 382 -0.61 -14.31 21.65
CA GLN A 382 0.46 -13.34 21.86
C GLN A 382 1.80 -13.92 21.38
N CYS A 383 2.68 -13.05 20.91
CA CYS A 383 4.06 -13.43 20.63
C CYS A 383 4.86 -13.62 21.93
N PRO A 384 5.98 -14.37 21.89
CA PRO A 384 6.95 -14.41 22.99
C PRO A 384 7.43 -13.01 23.38
N HIS A 385 7.91 -12.85 24.62
CA HIS A 385 8.35 -11.56 25.15
C HIS A 385 9.41 -10.89 24.26
N GLY A 386 9.20 -9.62 23.89
CA GLY A 386 10.08 -8.85 23.01
C GLY A 386 9.90 -9.12 21.51
N LYS A 387 9.08 -10.11 21.12
CA LYS A 387 8.79 -10.43 19.72
C LYS A 387 7.42 -9.90 19.27
N VAL A 388 7.29 -9.74 17.97
CA VAL A 388 6.12 -9.21 17.27
C VAL A 388 5.74 -10.08 16.09
N VAL A 389 4.46 -10.05 15.69
CA VAL A 389 3.92 -10.81 14.57
C VAL A 389 4.67 -10.42 13.29
N MET A 390 5.25 -11.40 12.62
CA MET A 390 5.77 -11.22 11.26
C MET A 390 4.64 -11.38 10.24
N PHE A 391 3.86 -12.46 10.37
CA PHE A 391 2.72 -12.82 9.54
C PHE A 391 1.93 -13.96 10.20
N GLY A 392 0.72 -14.20 9.74
CA GLY A 392 -0.14 -15.27 10.24
C GLY A 392 -1.57 -15.14 9.75
N PHE A 393 -2.41 -16.09 10.14
CA PHE A 393 -3.83 -16.05 9.85
C PHE A 393 -4.65 -16.58 11.03
N SER A 394 -5.91 -16.16 11.09
CA SER A 394 -6.96 -16.86 11.83
C SER A 394 -8.06 -17.31 10.87
N LEU A 395 -8.40 -18.60 10.89
CA LEU A 395 -9.43 -19.23 10.07
C LEU A 395 -10.57 -19.72 10.97
N LYS A 396 -11.81 -19.31 10.68
CA LYS A 396 -13.02 -19.82 11.36
C LYS A 396 -13.67 -20.94 10.54
N GLN A 397 -14.05 -22.04 11.19
CA GLN A 397 -14.69 -23.20 10.58
C GLN A 397 -15.79 -23.78 11.48
N ASN A 398 -16.72 -24.54 10.89
CA ASN A 398 -17.71 -25.34 11.62
C ASN A 398 -18.09 -26.59 10.79
N PHE A 399 -17.86 -27.76 11.37
CA PHE A 399 -18.08 -29.07 10.73
C PHE A 399 -19.25 -29.86 11.35
N TRP A 400 -20.16 -29.16 12.04
CA TRP A 400 -21.35 -29.74 12.69
C TRP A 400 -22.63 -29.07 12.20
N ASP A 401 -22.71 -27.76 12.32
CA ASP A 401 -23.86 -26.97 11.93
C ASP A 401 -23.85 -26.74 10.41
N ASN A 402 -25.02 -26.71 9.77
CA ASN A 402 -25.10 -26.28 8.36
C ASN A 402 -25.10 -24.75 8.33
N THR A 403 -24.02 -24.16 7.79
CA THR A 403 -23.75 -22.72 7.90
C THR A 403 -24.20 -21.91 6.68
N ASN A 404 -24.99 -22.51 5.79
CA ASN A 404 -25.37 -21.92 4.50
C ASN A 404 -24.14 -21.50 3.69
N ALA A 405 -23.35 -22.51 3.27
CA ALA A 405 -22.12 -22.36 2.49
C ALA A 405 -21.04 -21.47 3.14
N LEU A 406 -20.81 -21.64 4.46
CA LEU A 406 -19.74 -20.95 5.20
C LEU A 406 -19.82 -19.41 5.13
N LYS A 407 -21.05 -18.88 5.06
CA LYS A 407 -21.30 -17.43 5.08
C LYS A 407 -20.95 -16.85 6.46
N GLY A 408 -19.97 -15.94 6.51
CA GLY A 408 -19.47 -15.36 7.75
C GLY A 408 -18.43 -16.23 8.48
N TYR A 409 -17.86 -17.22 7.79
CA TYR A 409 -16.69 -17.98 8.21
C TYR A 409 -15.56 -17.56 7.29
N ASN A 410 -14.62 -16.77 7.83
CA ASN A 410 -13.63 -16.08 7.02
C ASN A 410 -12.21 -16.44 7.49
N ILE A 411 -11.22 -16.15 6.64
CA ILE A 411 -9.82 -16.07 6.98
C ILE A 411 -9.45 -14.59 7.19
N GLU A 412 -8.73 -14.31 8.27
CA GLU A 412 -8.23 -12.96 8.60
C GLU A 412 -6.71 -13.02 8.75
N VAL A 413 -5.99 -12.02 8.24
CA VAL A 413 -4.53 -11.94 8.42
C VAL A 413 -4.17 -11.43 9.82
N CYS A 414 -3.05 -11.90 10.36
CA CYS A 414 -2.48 -11.34 11.58
C CYS A 414 -1.68 -10.07 11.24
N GLU A 415 -2.08 -8.93 11.82
CA GLU A 415 -1.47 -7.62 11.55
C GLU A 415 0.01 -7.57 11.99
N ALA A 416 0.91 -7.53 11.01
CA ALA A 416 2.36 -7.53 11.23
C ALA A 416 2.82 -6.34 12.10
N GLY A 417 3.79 -6.58 12.99
CA GLY A 417 4.31 -5.61 13.96
C GLY A 417 3.52 -5.52 15.26
N SER A 418 2.35 -6.14 15.35
CA SER A 418 1.60 -6.26 16.60
C SER A 418 2.27 -7.26 17.55
N ASN A 419 2.15 -7.06 18.86
CA ASN A 419 2.57 -8.05 19.88
C ASN A 419 1.66 -9.29 19.94
N SER A 420 0.53 -9.27 19.22
CA SER A 420 -0.52 -10.27 19.29
C SER A 420 -1.36 -10.29 18.02
N CYS A 421 -2.02 -11.42 17.77
CA CYS A 421 -3.04 -11.57 16.74
C CYS A 421 -4.38 -11.90 17.40
N THR A 422 -5.44 -11.18 17.03
CA THR A 422 -6.81 -11.38 17.55
C THR A 422 -7.79 -11.37 16.38
N SER A 423 -8.56 -12.45 16.24
CA SER A 423 -9.62 -12.53 15.24
C SER A 423 -10.79 -11.62 15.62
N LYS A 424 -11.38 -10.94 14.63
CA LYS A 424 -12.56 -10.08 14.82
C LYS A 424 -13.86 -10.90 14.74
N GLN A 425 -13.76 -12.20 14.42
CA GLN A 425 -14.89 -13.11 14.30
C GLN A 425 -15.31 -13.71 15.66
N GLY A 426 -16.53 -13.40 16.09
CA GLY A 426 -17.17 -14.05 17.24
C GLY A 426 -17.79 -15.41 16.91
N SER A 427 -18.18 -16.14 17.95
CA SER A 427 -18.99 -17.35 17.83
C SER A 427 -20.40 -17.00 17.35
N SER A 428 -20.86 -17.73 16.33
CA SER A 428 -22.22 -17.68 15.77
C SER A 428 -23.01 -18.96 16.06
N ASN A 429 -22.33 -20.11 16.08
CA ASN A 429 -22.92 -21.40 16.45
C ASN A 429 -22.04 -22.13 17.46
N LYS A 430 -22.61 -23.17 18.08
CA LYS A 430 -22.00 -23.88 19.21
C LYS A 430 -20.67 -24.56 18.83
N TYR A 431 -20.56 -25.08 17.60
CA TYR A 431 -19.39 -25.82 17.11
C TYR A 431 -18.43 -24.96 16.26
N ASP A 432 -18.55 -23.64 16.35
CA ASP A 432 -17.59 -22.75 15.71
C ASP A 432 -16.21 -22.96 16.33
N THR A 433 -15.21 -23.17 15.48
CA THR A 433 -13.81 -23.31 15.87
C THR A 433 -12.96 -22.34 15.08
N SER A 434 -12.11 -21.58 15.76
CA SER A 434 -11.07 -20.78 15.15
C SER A 434 -9.71 -21.46 15.28
N TYR A 435 -8.92 -21.38 14.22
CA TYR A 435 -7.54 -21.86 14.12
C TYR A 435 -6.64 -20.65 13.82
N LEU A 436 -5.73 -20.30 14.74
CA LEU A 436 -4.79 -19.19 14.62
C LEU A 436 -3.36 -19.71 14.51
N TYR A 437 -2.69 -19.39 13.40
CA TYR A 437 -1.26 -19.64 13.18
C TYR A 437 -0.55 -18.30 12.95
N MET A 438 0.61 -18.08 13.57
CA MET A 438 1.47 -16.93 13.29
C MET A 438 2.94 -17.24 13.53
N GLU A 439 3.81 -16.59 12.76
CA GLU A 439 5.24 -16.48 13.08
C GLU A 439 5.49 -15.16 13.81
N CYS A 440 6.29 -15.23 14.87
CA CYS A 440 6.76 -14.08 15.64
C CYS A 440 8.27 -13.93 15.49
N GLY A 441 8.75 -12.72 15.25
CA GLY A 441 10.17 -12.40 15.16
C GLY A 441 10.50 -11.17 15.99
N ASP A 442 11.77 -10.80 16.07
CA ASP A 442 12.19 -9.58 16.79
C ASP A 442 11.66 -8.30 16.11
N GLN A 443 11.29 -8.43 14.83
CA GLN A 443 10.69 -7.38 14.02
C GLN A 443 9.82 -7.98 12.89
N PRO A 444 8.76 -7.32 12.38
CA PRO A 444 7.98 -7.84 11.27
C PRO A 444 8.77 -7.83 9.96
N LEU A 445 8.41 -8.73 9.05
CA LEU A 445 9.12 -8.93 7.78
C LEU A 445 8.89 -7.73 6.83
N PRO A 446 9.90 -6.86 6.58
CA PRO A 446 9.72 -5.73 5.68
C PRO A 446 9.57 -6.19 4.22
N PHE A 447 8.93 -5.37 3.39
CA PHE A 447 8.68 -5.65 1.96
C PHE A 447 7.99 -7.00 1.75
N SER A 448 7.04 -7.29 2.65
CA SER A 448 6.15 -8.43 2.59
C SER A 448 4.71 -7.98 2.69
N GLU A 449 3.81 -8.71 2.04
CA GLU A 449 2.37 -8.42 2.04
C GLU A 449 1.60 -9.73 2.16
N GLN A 450 0.66 -9.78 3.12
CA GLN A 450 -0.22 -10.93 3.33
C GLN A 450 -1.49 -10.74 2.51
N VAL A 451 -1.76 -11.65 1.59
CA VAL A 451 -2.90 -11.57 0.68
C VAL A 451 -3.81 -12.78 0.90
N ILE A 452 -5.11 -12.52 1.01
CA ILE A 452 -6.14 -13.54 1.15
C ILE A 452 -7.14 -13.46 -0.01
N SER A 453 -7.70 -14.60 -0.39
CA SER A 453 -8.82 -14.69 -1.33
C SER A 453 -9.85 -15.72 -0.86
N GLU A 454 -11.12 -15.36 -0.89
CA GLU A 454 -12.23 -16.23 -0.51
C GLU A 454 -13.22 -16.36 -1.67
N SER A 455 -13.71 -17.57 -1.94
CA SER A 455 -14.64 -17.80 -3.04
C SER A 455 -15.55 -18.99 -2.78
N THR A 456 -16.83 -18.84 -3.14
CA THR A 456 -17.80 -19.94 -3.26
C THR A 456 -17.86 -20.52 -4.68
N SER A 457 -17.12 -19.94 -5.64
CA SER A 457 -16.98 -20.46 -7.00
C SER A 457 -15.95 -21.59 -7.05
N THR A 458 -16.13 -22.55 -7.96
CA THR A 458 -15.25 -23.72 -8.10
C THR A 458 -13.77 -23.36 -8.26
N TYR A 459 -13.47 -22.30 -9.01
CA TYR A 459 -12.11 -21.77 -9.17
C TYR A 459 -11.90 -20.53 -8.28
N ASN A 460 -10.77 -20.51 -7.57
CA ASN A 460 -10.30 -19.36 -6.78
C ASN A 460 -8.82 -19.11 -7.12
N THR A 461 -8.41 -17.84 -7.13
CA THR A 461 -7.05 -17.42 -7.47
C THR A 461 -6.64 -16.16 -6.71
N VAL A 462 -5.35 -16.01 -6.43
CA VAL A 462 -4.74 -14.83 -5.82
C VAL A 462 -3.44 -14.50 -6.55
N LYS A 463 -3.13 -13.22 -6.75
CA LYS A 463 -1.87 -12.73 -7.31
C LYS A 463 -1.17 -11.85 -6.29
N CYS A 464 0.15 -11.96 -6.18
CA CYS A 464 0.94 -11.04 -5.39
C CYS A 464 0.94 -9.62 -5.99
N PRO A 465 0.84 -8.57 -5.16
CA PRO A 465 0.95 -7.17 -5.59
C PRO A 465 2.40 -6.78 -5.88
N ASN A 466 2.60 -5.62 -6.52
CA ASN A 466 3.91 -4.97 -6.72
C ASN A 466 4.98 -5.88 -7.36
N ASP A 467 4.56 -6.82 -8.21
CA ASP A 467 5.39 -7.91 -8.76
C ASP A 467 6.21 -8.72 -7.74
N TYR A 468 5.75 -8.77 -6.49
CA TYR A 468 6.28 -9.66 -5.46
C TYR A 468 6.05 -11.13 -5.85
N SER A 469 6.85 -12.03 -5.27
CA SER A 469 6.64 -13.47 -5.39
C SER A 469 6.12 -14.05 -4.07
N ILE A 470 5.38 -15.14 -4.17
CA ILE A 470 4.96 -15.94 -3.02
C ILE A 470 6.22 -16.42 -2.29
N LEU A 471 6.31 -16.15 -0.99
CA LEU A 471 7.27 -16.78 -0.09
C LEU A 471 6.70 -18.12 0.40
N LEU A 472 5.44 -18.09 0.83
CA LEU A 472 4.70 -19.26 1.32
C LEU A 472 3.20 -19.02 1.19
N GLY A 473 2.42 -20.09 1.08
CA GLY A 473 0.97 -20.01 1.19
C GLY A 473 0.29 -21.35 0.94
N PHE A 474 -1.03 -21.37 1.11
CA PHE A 474 -1.87 -22.53 0.79
C PHE A 474 -3.26 -22.08 0.36
N GLY A 475 -3.88 -22.89 -0.50
CA GLY A 475 -5.32 -22.95 -0.65
C GLY A 475 -5.90 -24.05 0.24
N ILE A 476 -7.09 -23.83 0.79
CA ILE A 476 -7.91 -24.83 1.47
C ILE A 476 -9.37 -24.70 1.02
N SER A 477 -10.03 -25.82 0.73
CA SER A 477 -11.47 -25.88 0.47
C SER A 477 -12.18 -26.72 1.52
N SER A 478 -13.43 -26.34 1.83
CA SER A 478 -14.18 -26.93 2.93
C SER A 478 -15.69 -26.79 2.72
N SER A 479 -16.46 -27.55 3.49
CA SER A 479 -17.91 -27.41 3.62
C SER A 479 -18.33 -27.43 5.10
N SER A 480 -19.62 -27.27 5.36
CA SER A 480 -20.18 -27.29 6.71
C SER A 480 -21.33 -28.28 6.84
N GLY A 481 -21.45 -28.88 8.03
CA GLY A 481 -22.48 -29.86 8.36
C GLY A 481 -21.92 -31.18 8.91
N ARG A 482 -22.67 -31.76 9.85
CA ARG A 482 -22.29 -32.93 10.64
C ARG A 482 -22.07 -34.24 9.86
N ILE A 483 -22.56 -34.33 8.62
CA ILE A 483 -22.65 -35.61 7.88
C ILE A 483 -21.27 -36.12 7.45
N ASN A 484 -20.46 -35.28 6.80
CA ASN A 484 -19.16 -35.66 6.23
C ASN A 484 -18.28 -34.44 5.89
N SER A 485 -18.66 -33.21 6.25
CA SER A 485 -17.90 -32.02 5.83
C SER A 485 -16.47 -31.94 6.36
N ALA A 486 -16.16 -32.59 7.49
CA ALA A 486 -14.79 -32.73 7.99
C ALA A 486 -13.94 -33.76 7.21
N GLU A 487 -14.55 -34.65 6.42
CA GLU A 487 -13.87 -35.62 5.54
C GLU A 487 -13.42 -34.99 4.22
N TYR A 488 -14.09 -33.92 3.77
CA TYR A 488 -13.84 -33.29 2.46
C TYR A 488 -12.99 -32.02 2.52
N VAL A 489 -12.16 -31.86 3.55
CA VAL A 489 -11.21 -30.75 3.60
C VAL A 489 -10.03 -31.07 2.70
N TYR A 490 -9.84 -30.27 1.65
CA TYR A 490 -8.79 -30.44 0.64
C TYR A 490 -7.84 -29.24 0.63
N SER A 491 -6.58 -29.46 0.23
CA SER A 491 -5.52 -28.47 0.28
C SER A 491 -4.75 -28.33 -1.04
N THR A 492 -4.16 -27.17 -1.28
CA THR A 492 -3.22 -26.95 -2.40
C THR A 492 -2.03 -26.10 -1.94
N PRO A 493 -0.78 -26.53 -2.19
CA PRO A 493 0.40 -25.73 -1.86
C PRO A 493 0.52 -24.51 -2.79
N CYS A 494 0.78 -23.32 -2.24
CA CYS A 494 1.20 -22.18 -3.05
C CYS A 494 2.73 -22.16 -3.16
N ILE A 495 3.25 -22.32 -4.38
CA ILE A 495 4.67 -22.58 -4.63
C ILE A 495 5.52 -21.32 -4.41
N PRO A 496 6.60 -21.38 -3.60
CA PRO A 496 7.55 -20.26 -3.44
C PRO A 496 8.13 -19.79 -4.78
N GLY A 497 8.36 -18.48 -4.91
CA GLY A 497 8.87 -17.84 -6.13
C GLY A 497 7.80 -17.51 -7.19
N MET A 498 6.63 -18.17 -7.18
CA MET A 498 5.54 -17.88 -8.13
C MET A 498 4.84 -16.54 -7.88
N LYS A 499 4.21 -15.95 -8.89
CA LYS A 499 3.47 -14.67 -8.77
C LYS A 499 1.99 -14.83 -8.38
N SER A 500 1.45 -16.03 -8.48
CA SER A 500 0.04 -16.33 -8.19
C SER A 500 -0.15 -17.76 -7.68
N CYS A 501 -1.28 -18.00 -7.02
CA CYS A 501 -1.72 -19.30 -6.54
C CYS A 501 -3.21 -19.48 -6.83
N SER A 502 -3.64 -20.69 -7.19
CA SER A 502 -5.05 -21.01 -7.42
C SER A 502 -5.44 -22.35 -6.84
N LEU A 503 -6.72 -22.49 -6.51
CA LEU A 503 -7.35 -23.72 -6.02
C LEU A 503 -8.61 -24.01 -6.82
N ASN A 504 -8.83 -25.29 -7.12
CA ASN A 504 -10.11 -25.82 -7.59
C ASN A 504 -10.80 -26.58 -6.46
N MET A 505 -12.07 -26.27 -6.22
CA MET A 505 -12.92 -26.97 -5.26
C MET A 505 -13.49 -28.26 -5.84
N ASN A 506 -13.63 -29.29 -4.99
CA ASN A 506 -14.41 -30.47 -5.32
C ASN A 506 -15.92 -30.22 -5.14
N ASN A 507 -16.77 -31.07 -5.72
CA ASN A 507 -18.23 -30.91 -5.67
C ASN A 507 -18.81 -30.89 -4.23
N ASP A 508 -18.14 -31.52 -3.27
CA ASP A 508 -18.54 -31.57 -1.86
C ASP A 508 -18.07 -30.35 -1.03
N ASN A 509 -17.40 -29.39 -1.66
CA ASN A 509 -16.92 -28.15 -1.02
C ASN A 509 -17.87 -26.98 -1.30
N GLN A 510 -18.02 -26.11 -0.29
CA GLN A 510 -18.90 -24.94 -0.34
C GLN A 510 -18.12 -23.62 -0.43
N LYS A 511 -16.91 -23.57 0.14
CA LYS A 511 -16.08 -22.36 0.15
C LYS A 511 -14.59 -22.71 0.14
N SER A 512 -13.83 -21.91 -0.60
CA SER A 512 -12.37 -21.94 -0.68
C SER A 512 -11.77 -20.69 -0.06
N TYR A 513 -10.58 -20.86 0.51
CA TYR A 513 -9.76 -19.82 1.11
C TYR A 513 -8.35 -20.00 0.57
N ILE A 514 -7.70 -18.93 0.14
CA ILE A 514 -6.28 -18.92 -0.20
C ILE A 514 -5.62 -17.87 0.68
N TYR A 515 -4.51 -18.23 1.33
CA TYR A 515 -3.63 -17.33 2.05
C TYR A 515 -2.23 -17.43 1.45
N VAL A 516 -1.65 -16.30 1.08
CA VAL A 516 -0.25 -16.19 0.64
C VAL A 516 0.45 -15.05 1.37
N LEU A 517 1.71 -15.27 1.70
CA LEU A 517 2.66 -14.22 2.06
C LEU A 517 3.53 -13.95 0.83
N CYS A 518 3.44 -12.74 0.30
CA CYS A 518 4.23 -12.26 -0.82
C CYS A 518 5.44 -11.48 -0.33
N VAL A 519 6.57 -11.57 -1.02
CA VAL A 519 7.82 -10.85 -0.72
C VAL A 519 8.49 -10.35 -1.98
N ASP A 520 9.24 -9.25 -1.86
CA ASP A 520 10.11 -8.79 -2.93
C ASP A 520 11.35 -9.69 -3.09
N THR A 521 11.44 -10.45 -4.18
CA THR A 521 12.59 -11.32 -4.47
C THR A 521 13.83 -10.58 -4.96
N THR A 522 13.77 -9.25 -5.16
CA THR A 522 14.97 -8.42 -5.35
C THR A 522 15.63 -8.07 -4.01
N ILE A 523 14.87 -8.16 -2.91
CA ILE A 523 15.31 -7.93 -1.53
C ILE A 523 15.69 -9.24 -0.86
N TRP A 524 14.79 -10.21 -0.93
CA TRP A 524 14.84 -11.43 -0.15
C TRP A 524 15.59 -12.54 -0.88
N SER A 525 16.79 -12.82 -0.39
CA SER A 525 17.54 -14.01 -0.78
C SER A 525 16.98 -15.26 -0.11
N GLY A 526 17.35 -16.44 -0.61
CA GLY A 526 16.91 -17.73 -0.07
C GLY A 526 15.56 -18.24 -0.58
N VAL A 527 14.66 -17.40 -1.11
CA VAL A 527 13.30 -17.80 -1.55
C VAL A 527 13.32 -18.99 -2.53
N ASN A 528 14.24 -18.99 -3.50
CA ASN A 528 14.37 -20.06 -4.50
C ASN A 528 14.98 -21.37 -3.95
N ASN A 529 15.49 -21.37 -2.72
CA ASN A 529 15.98 -22.57 -2.01
C ASN A 529 14.92 -23.14 -1.05
N LEU A 530 13.67 -22.69 -1.16
CA LEU A 530 12.55 -23.18 -0.35
C LEU A 530 11.74 -24.22 -1.11
N SER A 531 11.05 -25.08 -0.38
CA SER A 531 10.02 -25.94 -0.93
C SER A 531 8.89 -26.11 0.08
N LEU A 532 7.66 -26.20 -0.43
CA LEU A 532 6.46 -26.14 0.38
C LEU A 532 5.71 -27.46 0.25
N VAL A 533 5.42 -28.06 1.41
CA VAL A 533 4.73 -29.35 1.55
C VAL A 533 3.37 -29.07 2.17
N ALA A 534 2.31 -29.27 1.39
CA ALA A 534 0.94 -29.31 1.87
C ALA A 534 0.39 -30.72 1.58
N LEU A 535 -0.08 -31.40 2.63
CA LEU A 535 -0.59 -32.77 2.56
C LEU A 535 -1.88 -32.85 3.34
N ASP A 536 -2.95 -33.31 2.71
CA ASP A 536 -4.16 -33.78 3.38
C ASP A 536 -4.29 -35.31 3.26
N GLY A 537 -4.86 -35.96 4.27
CA GLY A 537 -4.97 -37.41 4.30
C GLY A 537 -5.60 -37.97 5.58
N ALA A 538 -5.69 -39.30 5.67
CA ALA A 538 -6.37 -40.03 6.75
C ALA A 538 -7.82 -39.51 7.02
N HIS A 539 -8.48 -39.14 5.92
CA HIS A 539 -9.87 -38.67 5.86
C HIS A 539 -10.87 -39.75 6.26
N GLY A 540 -11.98 -39.35 6.87
CA GLY A 540 -13.16 -40.21 7.04
C GLY A 540 -13.65 -40.32 8.49
N LYS A 541 -14.26 -41.46 8.80
CA LYS A 541 -14.94 -41.73 10.08
C LYS A 541 -13.94 -41.88 11.23
N VAL A 542 -14.22 -41.22 12.35
CA VAL A 542 -13.39 -41.24 13.56
C VAL A 542 -13.46 -42.59 14.27
N ASN A 543 -12.30 -43.23 14.45
CA ASN A 543 -12.19 -44.53 15.11
C ASN A 543 -11.94 -44.38 16.62
N ARG A 544 -13.05 -44.48 17.38
CA ARG A 544 -13.07 -44.35 18.85
C ARG A 544 -12.22 -45.37 19.61
N SER A 545 -11.80 -46.48 18.99
CA SER A 545 -10.90 -47.45 19.63
C SER A 545 -9.43 -47.02 19.59
N LYS A 546 -9.05 -46.10 18.69
CA LYS A 546 -7.67 -45.62 18.49
C LYS A 546 -7.48 -44.21 19.05
N LYS A 547 -7.63 -44.06 20.37
CA LYS A 547 -7.36 -42.77 21.04
C LYS A 547 -5.93 -42.30 20.75
N TYR A 548 -5.78 -41.04 20.33
CA TYR A 548 -4.53 -40.39 19.95
C TYR A 548 -3.70 -41.13 18.87
N SER A 549 -4.32 -42.04 18.13
CA SER A 549 -3.69 -42.91 17.13
C SER A 549 -4.64 -43.22 15.95
N ASP A 550 -5.65 -42.38 15.75
CA ASP A 550 -6.70 -42.58 14.75
C ASP A 550 -6.22 -42.17 13.34
N GLY A 551 -5.43 -43.06 12.75
CA GLY A 551 -4.68 -42.78 11.54
C GLY A 551 -3.47 -41.88 11.80
N GLU A 552 -2.65 -41.74 10.77
CA GLU A 552 -1.42 -40.96 10.78
C GLU A 552 -1.26 -40.29 9.43
N LEU A 553 -0.70 -39.08 9.43
CA LEU A 553 -0.17 -38.42 8.26
C LEU A 553 1.27 -37.97 8.57
N VAL A 554 2.20 -38.26 7.67
CA VAL A 554 3.62 -37.88 7.79
C VAL A 554 4.01 -37.08 6.57
N GLY A 555 4.51 -35.87 6.77
CA GLY A 555 5.16 -35.07 5.73
C GLY A 555 6.66 -35.03 5.94
N THR A 556 7.41 -35.20 4.86
CA THR A 556 8.88 -35.13 4.84
C THR A 556 9.31 -34.00 3.93
N CYS A 557 10.32 -33.23 4.34
CA CYS A 557 10.92 -32.19 3.50
C CYS A 557 11.67 -32.81 2.31
N PRO A 558 11.54 -32.25 1.09
CA PRO A 558 12.29 -32.70 -0.08
C PRO A 558 13.78 -32.32 0.03
N LEU A 559 14.60 -32.89 -0.87
CA LEU A 559 16.02 -32.54 -1.05
C LEU A 559 16.84 -32.57 0.25
N ASP A 560 16.63 -33.63 1.05
CA ASP A 560 17.21 -33.83 2.39
C ASP A 560 17.10 -32.62 3.34
N GLY A 561 16.14 -31.74 3.05
CA GLY A 561 15.90 -30.48 3.72
C GLY A 561 15.29 -30.62 5.11
N THR A 562 15.01 -29.48 5.73
CA THR A 562 14.40 -29.43 7.07
C THR A 562 13.32 -28.37 7.17
N VAL A 563 12.35 -28.60 8.05
CA VAL A 563 11.25 -27.67 8.34
C VAL A 563 11.80 -26.32 8.84
N LEU A 564 11.42 -25.23 8.18
CA LEU A 564 11.61 -23.86 8.66
C LEU A 564 10.42 -23.38 9.49
N THR A 565 9.20 -23.66 9.02
CA THR A 565 7.98 -23.46 9.79
C THR A 565 6.86 -24.34 9.22
N GLY A 566 5.80 -24.53 9.98
CA GLY A 566 4.63 -25.29 9.57
C GLY A 566 3.67 -25.53 10.72
N PHE A 567 2.51 -26.08 10.39
CA PHE A 567 1.53 -26.56 11.34
C PHE A 567 0.94 -27.90 10.89
N LYS A 568 0.44 -28.64 11.86
CA LYS A 568 -0.30 -29.88 11.64
C LYS A 568 -1.63 -29.81 12.39
N VAL A 569 -2.69 -30.30 11.75
CA VAL A 569 -4.07 -30.12 12.23
C VAL A 569 -4.91 -31.37 12.00
N GLU A 570 -5.88 -31.60 12.89
CA GLU A 570 -7.05 -32.44 12.63
C GLU A 570 -8.29 -31.54 12.62
N PHE A 571 -8.93 -31.41 11.44
CA PHE A 571 -10.27 -30.85 11.35
C PHE A 571 -11.27 -31.95 11.70
N HIS A 572 -12.28 -31.63 12.51
CA HIS A 572 -13.13 -32.65 13.12
C HIS A 572 -14.55 -32.15 13.38
N THR A 573 -15.55 -33.03 13.16
CA THR A 573 -16.99 -32.75 13.32
C THR A 573 -17.35 -32.09 14.66
N SER A 574 -16.83 -32.58 15.79
CA SER A 574 -17.13 -32.05 17.14
C SER A 574 -16.15 -30.99 17.67
N SER A 575 -15.27 -30.39 16.86
CA SER A 575 -14.47 -29.26 17.34
C SER A 575 -15.39 -28.09 17.78
N PRO A 576 -15.04 -27.32 18.82
CA PRO A 576 -13.82 -27.38 19.63
C PRO A 576 -13.95 -28.28 20.88
N TYR A 577 -15.02 -29.09 21.00
CA TYR A 577 -15.31 -29.89 22.20
C TYR A 577 -14.53 -31.22 22.30
N VAL A 578 -13.82 -31.61 21.25
CA VAL A 578 -12.83 -32.69 21.30
C VAL A 578 -11.44 -32.10 21.22
N GLN A 579 -10.48 -32.73 21.91
CA GLN A 579 -9.09 -32.31 21.89
C GLN A 579 -8.42 -32.78 20.58
N THR A 580 -8.50 -31.96 19.53
CA THR A 580 -7.79 -32.19 18.28
C THR A 580 -6.43 -31.48 18.25
N PRO A 581 -5.41 -32.07 17.61
CA PRO A 581 -4.16 -31.37 17.34
C PRO A 581 -4.40 -30.16 16.43
N PHE A 582 -3.88 -29.01 16.86
CA PHE A 582 -3.51 -27.91 15.97
C PHE A 582 -2.23 -27.29 16.53
N VAL A 583 -1.09 -27.82 16.06
CA VAL A 583 0.21 -27.56 16.67
C VAL A 583 1.27 -27.30 15.60
N LYS A 584 2.30 -26.53 15.95
CA LYS A 584 3.44 -26.29 15.08
C LYS A 584 4.19 -27.58 14.70
N CYS A 585 4.74 -27.59 13.50
CA CYS A 585 5.79 -28.53 13.14
C CYS A 585 7.13 -28.07 13.75
N ALA A 586 7.93 -29.00 14.24
CA ALA A 586 9.20 -28.67 14.87
C ALA A 586 10.24 -28.27 13.82
N LYS A 587 10.85 -27.10 14.00
CA LYS A 587 11.89 -26.56 13.11
C LYS A 587 13.13 -27.45 13.12
N SER A 588 13.91 -27.41 12.04
CA SER A 588 15.15 -28.19 11.84
C SER A 588 15.00 -29.71 11.80
N LEU A 589 13.78 -30.26 11.85
CA LEU A 589 13.54 -31.69 11.60
C LEU A 589 13.31 -31.96 10.11
N LYS A 590 13.63 -33.17 9.65
CA LYS A 590 13.34 -33.62 8.27
C LYS A 590 11.86 -33.89 8.00
N ALA A 591 11.06 -34.14 9.04
CA ALA A 591 9.67 -34.55 8.91
C ALA A 591 8.79 -34.03 10.05
N CYS A 592 7.48 -34.00 9.80
CA CYS A 592 6.44 -33.71 10.76
C CYS A 592 5.33 -34.76 10.61
N SER A 593 4.83 -35.31 11.71
CA SER A 593 3.72 -36.28 11.72
C SER A 593 2.57 -35.84 12.63
N VAL A 594 1.35 -36.22 12.28
CA VAL A 594 0.14 -36.00 13.08
C VAL A 594 -0.69 -37.28 13.15
N HIS A 595 -1.21 -37.57 14.34
CA HIS A 595 -2.16 -38.66 14.58
C HIS A 595 -3.54 -38.09 14.87
N GLY A 596 -4.60 -38.79 14.44
CA GLY A 596 -5.97 -38.42 14.80
C GLY A 596 -6.25 -38.64 16.28
N SER A 597 -7.05 -37.75 16.85
CA SER A 597 -7.45 -37.75 18.25
C SER A 597 -8.20 -39.03 18.67
N GLY A 598 -8.98 -39.64 17.76
CA GLY A 598 -9.86 -40.76 18.06
C GLY A 598 -11.00 -40.40 19.05
N HIS A 599 -11.25 -39.12 19.30
CA HIS A 599 -12.27 -38.63 20.24
C HIS A 599 -13.52 -38.17 19.49
N ALA A 600 -14.70 -38.61 19.89
CA ALA A 600 -15.96 -38.26 19.22
C ALA A 600 -17.13 -38.15 20.20
N ILE A 601 -18.04 -37.20 19.92
CA ILE A 601 -19.22 -36.92 20.76
C ILE A 601 -20.51 -37.28 20.02
N GLY A 602 -21.42 -37.98 20.71
CA GLY A 602 -22.72 -38.38 20.17
C GLY A 602 -22.63 -39.48 19.10
N ILE A 603 -23.20 -39.23 17.92
CA ILE A 603 -23.32 -40.18 16.79
C ILE A 603 -22.00 -40.21 15.96
N GLN A 604 -22.03 -40.70 14.72
CA GLN A 604 -20.90 -40.70 13.78
C GLN A 604 -20.23 -39.30 13.73
N ASN A 605 -18.89 -39.28 13.74
CA ASN A 605 -18.05 -38.09 13.61
C ASN A 605 -17.02 -38.38 12.51
N PHE A 606 -16.54 -37.31 11.88
CA PHE A 606 -15.62 -37.36 10.76
C PHE A 606 -14.42 -36.44 11.02
N LYS A 607 -13.31 -36.75 10.36
CA LYS A 607 -12.06 -36.01 10.44
C LYS A 607 -11.29 -35.98 9.13
N SER A 608 -10.35 -35.06 9.07
CA SER A 608 -9.27 -34.99 8.09
C SER A 608 -7.98 -34.60 8.82
N LEU A 609 -6.85 -35.23 8.46
CA LEU A 609 -5.53 -34.81 8.93
C LEU A 609 -4.88 -33.96 7.85
N PHE A 610 -4.25 -32.86 8.25
CA PHE A 610 -3.54 -31.97 7.34
C PHE A 610 -2.21 -31.53 7.93
N ILE A 611 -1.18 -31.45 7.07
CA ILE A 611 0.16 -30.97 7.39
C ILE A 611 0.53 -29.91 6.36
N TYR A 612 0.99 -28.76 6.87
CA TYR A 612 1.58 -27.68 6.10
C TYR A 612 2.98 -27.39 6.62
N MET A 613 3.99 -27.39 5.74
CA MET A 613 5.37 -27.07 6.08
C MET A 613 6.04 -26.29 4.96
N LEU A 614 6.77 -25.25 5.34
CA LEU A 614 7.82 -24.66 4.53
C LEU A 614 9.15 -25.31 4.94
N CYS A 615 9.88 -25.85 3.97
CA CYS A 615 11.17 -26.49 4.14
C CYS A 615 12.27 -25.65 3.50
N LYS A 616 13.45 -25.61 4.12
CA LYS A 616 14.69 -25.23 3.42
C LYS A 616 15.23 -26.46 2.70
N ASN A 617 15.67 -26.30 1.47
CA ASN A 617 16.36 -27.34 0.71
C ASN A 617 17.84 -27.32 1.08
N ASN A 618 18.43 -28.49 1.32
CA ASN A 618 19.88 -28.62 1.37
C ASN A 618 20.38 -28.82 -0.08
N LYS A 619 21.48 -28.16 -0.44
CA LYS A 619 22.17 -28.35 -1.73
C LYS A 619 23.40 -29.23 -1.54
#